data_AF-A0A2N3HTU9-F1
#
_entry.id   AF-A0A2N3HTU9-F1
#
_cell.length_a   1.000
_cell.length_b   1.000
_cell.length_c   1.000
_cell.angle_alpha   90.00
_cell.angle_beta   90.00
_cell.angle_gamma   90.00
#
_symmetry.space_group_name_H-M   'P 1'
#
loop_
_entity.id
_entity.type
_entity.pdbx_description
1 polymer ?
#
loop_
_entity_poly.entity_id
_entity_poly.type
_entity_poly.pdbx_seq_one_letter_code
_entity_poly.pdbx_strand_id
1 'polypeptide(L)'
;MDIKEIAYRINEIGASDNSEFLKIQEIRAKHLDKQPRTWSPFASYSIQDNYAFHSGGREELQFNIGQDYINEKTVFRFGIAFSLEQGTSLTDAIGVFKEVKDRYNHFLKTNPDFFKDFSFWHYEHGNFGEFYNSVKEIDEQLFRVGNFIFIGNYIEKEVHEINDSDIKTILKAFDYLLPAYEEIQFGKTVINEKRISRLAYNSNGWVMPSGPYGKSNHKDSHEANYGYGHEEWLFDTSKLIDGYHYGFLEPIRKQQDAYLGHNFNVWLYTIDGVSKSRYWVGEINNLEVINQEKANSIKSIYKKNGWLKEMEEQIVESGANNRGFSDWEGVDLFNVRFKPKDLTVNDPYYELQLNHPVIGLSRYNFSHFKDDFKITLKNESQEPFSFSPDKDDLNTEESEGVKRTQHKREPKTIEITYLHKAISKQLTKILKEKYGQLRVKAEHPSGIGANKVDIVVDSEKEGLIFYEIKTYNAVKSSIREAIGQLFEYSFWPNVDNAKQLVILTQKHNDLDEVKTYFSHLREKLGIPIYYQWFDIEKNELSEKY
;
A
#
# COMPACT_ATOMS: atom_id res chain seq x y z
N MET A 1 -26.06 -29.00 -12.54
CA MET A 1 -26.27 -27.98 -13.58
C MET A 1 -25.52 -28.39 -14.84
N ASP A 2 -25.82 -27.82 -16.01
CA ASP A 2 -24.92 -27.87 -17.18
C ASP A 2 -24.02 -26.61 -17.23
N ILE A 3 -23.07 -26.53 -18.18
CA ILE A 3 -22.16 -25.38 -18.32
C ILE A 3 -22.95 -24.07 -18.56
N LYS A 4 -24.03 -24.14 -19.34
CA LYS A 4 -24.85 -22.98 -19.68
C LYS A 4 -25.60 -22.46 -18.47
N GLU A 5 -26.18 -23.36 -17.69
CA GLU A 5 -26.82 -23.07 -16.40
C GLU A 5 -25.82 -22.44 -15.44
N ILE A 6 -24.61 -22.99 -15.29
CA ILE A 6 -23.58 -22.44 -14.40
C ILE A 6 -23.17 -21.03 -14.86
N ALA A 7 -22.92 -20.83 -16.16
CA ALA A 7 -22.52 -19.53 -16.71
C ALA A 7 -23.59 -18.45 -16.46
N TYR A 8 -24.87 -18.78 -16.60
CA TYR A 8 -25.95 -17.84 -16.29
C TYR A 8 -26.14 -17.63 -14.79
N ARG A 9 -25.97 -18.68 -13.97
CA ARG A 9 -25.98 -18.54 -12.51
C ARG A 9 -24.84 -17.67 -12.00
N ILE A 10 -23.66 -17.71 -12.63
CA ILE A 10 -22.55 -16.78 -12.35
C ILE A 10 -23.00 -15.33 -12.60
N ASN A 11 -23.65 -15.04 -13.74
CA ASN A 11 -24.16 -13.70 -14.02
C ASN A 11 -25.23 -13.27 -12.98
N GLU A 12 -26.18 -14.14 -12.63
CA GLU A 12 -27.27 -13.85 -11.68
C GLU A 12 -26.77 -13.63 -10.24
N ILE A 13 -25.94 -14.55 -9.74
CA ILE A 13 -25.40 -14.48 -8.37
C ILE A 13 -24.43 -13.30 -8.28
N GLY A 14 -23.58 -13.09 -9.29
CA GLY A 14 -22.66 -11.97 -9.29
C GLY A 14 -23.37 -10.61 -9.30
N ALA A 15 -24.52 -10.49 -9.97
CA ALA A 15 -25.34 -9.28 -9.87
C ALA A 15 -25.95 -9.09 -8.48
N SER A 16 -26.36 -10.18 -7.81
CA SER A 16 -26.95 -10.13 -6.46
C SER A 16 -25.92 -9.84 -5.37
N ASP A 17 -24.71 -10.37 -5.52
CA ASP A 17 -23.58 -10.21 -4.58
C ASP A 17 -22.67 -9.02 -4.95
N ASN A 18 -23.04 -8.24 -5.98
CA ASN A 18 -22.30 -7.06 -6.45
C ASN A 18 -20.82 -7.33 -6.81
N SER A 19 -20.57 -8.45 -7.48
CA SER A 19 -19.23 -8.90 -7.91
C SER A 19 -18.61 -7.96 -8.94
N GLU A 20 -17.33 -7.62 -8.77
CA GLU A 20 -16.57 -6.74 -9.67
C GLU A 20 -16.44 -7.32 -11.08
N PHE A 21 -16.34 -8.63 -11.21
CA PHE A 21 -16.29 -9.34 -12.49
C PHE A 21 -17.47 -8.99 -13.42
N LEU A 22 -18.62 -8.62 -12.88
CA LEU A 22 -19.78 -8.22 -13.68
C LEU A 22 -19.52 -6.94 -14.50
N LYS A 23 -18.54 -6.12 -14.09
CA LYS A 23 -18.09 -4.92 -14.80
C LYS A 23 -17.15 -5.22 -15.96
N ILE A 24 -16.83 -6.49 -16.24
CA ILE A 24 -15.87 -6.83 -17.31
C ILE A 24 -16.25 -6.24 -18.67
N GLN A 25 -17.53 -6.18 -19.02
CA GLN A 25 -17.95 -5.58 -20.30
C GLN A 25 -17.82 -4.05 -20.30
N GLU A 26 -17.93 -3.39 -19.15
CA GLU A 26 -17.65 -1.95 -18.99
C GLU A 26 -16.16 -1.66 -19.11
N ILE A 27 -15.32 -2.47 -18.46
CA ILE A 27 -13.85 -2.39 -18.58
C ILE A 27 -13.43 -2.55 -20.05
N ARG A 28 -13.97 -3.58 -20.72
CA ARG A 28 -13.72 -3.81 -22.14
C ARG A 28 -14.19 -2.63 -23.01
N ALA A 29 -15.39 -2.10 -22.76
CA ALA A 29 -15.92 -0.96 -23.50
C ALA A 29 -15.02 0.28 -23.37
N LYS A 30 -14.57 0.54 -22.14
CA LYS A 30 -13.68 1.66 -21.79
C LYS A 30 -12.32 1.57 -22.49
N HIS A 31 -11.70 0.39 -22.54
CA HIS A 31 -10.36 0.24 -23.12
C HIS A 31 -10.34 0.03 -24.62
N LEU A 32 -11.36 -0.62 -25.18
CA LEU A 32 -11.46 -0.87 -26.62
C LEU A 32 -12.13 0.26 -27.40
N ASP A 33 -12.65 1.29 -26.69
CA ASP A 33 -13.46 2.38 -27.27
C ASP A 33 -14.59 1.84 -28.17
N LYS A 34 -15.22 0.75 -27.72
CA LYS A 34 -16.20 -0.01 -28.51
C LYS A 34 -17.29 -0.57 -27.62
N GLN A 35 -18.54 -0.31 -28.01
CA GLN A 35 -19.68 -0.87 -27.30
C GLN A 35 -19.69 -2.42 -27.41
N PRO A 36 -19.84 -3.13 -26.28
CA PRO A 36 -19.85 -4.59 -26.29
C PRO A 36 -21.16 -5.09 -26.91
N ARG A 37 -21.10 -6.28 -27.53
CA ARG A 37 -22.28 -6.94 -28.12
C ARG A 37 -23.36 -7.25 -27.08
N THR A 38 -22.94 -7.44 -25.83
CA THR A 38 -23.79 -7.68 -24.66
C THR A 38 -23.08 -7.16 -23.43
N TRP A 39 -23.84 -6.71 -22.43
CA TRP A 39 -23.31 -6.33 -21.12
C TRP A 39 -23.14 -7.52 -20.18
N SER A 40 -23.67 -8.70 -20.52
CA SER A 40 -23.50 -9.91 -19.71
C SER A 40 -22.09 -10.50 -19.85
N PRO A 41 -21.39 -10.81 -18.74
CA PRO A 41 -20.08 -11.46 -18.78
C PRO A 41 -20.11 -12.76 -19.58
N PHE A 42 -21.04 -13.68 -19.31
CA PHE A 42 -21.24 -14.87 -20.13
C PHE A 42 -22.50 -14.75 -21.00
N ALA A 43 -22.41 -15.10 -22.29
CA ALA A 43 -23.53 -15.08 -23.22
C ALA A 43 -23.59 -16.38 -24.03
N SER A 44 -24.75 -16.66 -24.64
CA SER A 44 -24.99 -17.93 -25.34
C SER A 44 -23.95 -18.28 -26.40
N TYR A 45 -23.36 -17.29 -27.07
CA TYR A 45 -22.33 -17.51 -28.11
C TYR A 45 -20.91 -17.71 -27.56
N SER A 46 -20.69 -17.47 -26.26
CA SER A 46 -19.41 -17.70 -25.57
C SER A 46 -19.45 -18.94 -24.67
N ILE A 47 -20.56 -19.69 -24.73
CA ILE A 47 -20.81 -20.94 -24.01
C ILE A 47 -20.76 -22.09 -25.03
N GLN A 48 -19.96 -23.10 -24.73
CA GLN A 48 -19.87 -24.36 -25.44
C GLN A 48 -20.38 -25.50 -24.56
N ASP A 49 -20.43 -26.72 -25.10
CA ASP A 49 -20.99 -27.88 -24.39
C ASP A 49 -20.24 -28.21 -23.09
N ASN A 50 -18.91 -28.07 -23.09
CA ASN A 50 -18.04 -28.46 -21.96
C ASN A 50 -17.23 -27.32 -21.34
N TYR A 51 -17.32 -26.09 -21.87
CA TYR A 51 -16.67 -24.92 -21.30
C TYR A 51 -17.38 -23.62 -21.70
N ALA A 52 -17.11 -22.54 -20.99
CA ALA A 52 -17.52 -21.20 -21.36
C ALA A 52 -16.39 -20.22 -21.11
N PHE A 53 -16.37 -19.15 -21.90
CA PHE A 53 -15.51 -17.99 -21.66
C PHE A 53 -16.35 -16.72 -21.69
N HIS A 54 -15.84 -15.64 -21.11
CA HIS A 54 -16.57 -14.38 -21.11
C HIS A 54 -16.77 -13.84 -22.54
N SER A 55 -17.85 -13.11 -22.74
CA SER A 55 -18.26 -12.49 -24.00
C SER A 55 -17.17 -11.60 -24.56
N GLY A 56 -16.69 -11.95 -25.75
CA GLY A 56 -15.60 -11.22 -26.42
C GLY A 56 -14.20 -11.77 -26.14
N GLY A 57 -14.08 -12.72 -25.20
CA GLY A 57 -12.83 -13.35 -24.78
C GLY A 57 -12.02 -14.06 -25.86
N ARG A 58 -12.50 -14.15 -27.10
CA ARG A 58 -11.86 -14.96 -28.14
C ARG A 58 -10.52 -14.38 -28.61
N GLU A 59 -10.39 -13.06 -28.57
CA GLU A 59 -9.24 -12.27 -29.05
C GLU A 59 -8.48 -11.60 -27.87
N GLU A 60 -8.71 -12.07 -26.64
CA GLU A 60 -8.17 -11.50 -25.40
C GLU A 60 -8.01 -12.59 -24.33
N LEU A 61 -7.38 -12.26 -23.21
CA LEU A 61 -7.19 -13.18 -22.09
C LEU A 61 -8.56 -13.64 -21.53
N GLN A 62 -8.84 -14.94 -21.52
CA GLN A 62 -10.19 -15.45 -21.25
C GLN A 62 -10.43 -15.71 -19.77
N PHE A 63 -11.37 -15.02 -19.12
CA PHE A 63 -12.10 -15.65 -18.01
C PHE A 63 -12.83 -16.88 -18.52
N ASN A 64 -12.48 -18.05 -18.00
CA ASN A 64 -12.86 -19.35 -18.53
C ASN A 64 -13.30 -20.28 -17.39
N ILE A 65 -14.39 -21.02 -17.64
CA ILE A 65 -14.88 -22.11 -16.80
C ILE A 65 -15.08 -23.36 -17.65
N GLY A 66 -14.97 -24.54 -17.07
CA GLY A 66 -15.25 -25.76 -17.82
C GLY A 66 -15.02 -27.04 -17.03
N GLN A 67 -15.42 -28.16 -17.62
CA GLN A 67 -14.99 -29.46 -17.14
C GLN A 67 -13.55 -29.74 -17.60
N ASP A 68 -12.76 -30.30 -16.72
CA ASP A 68 -11.37 -30.71 -16.96
C ASP A 68 -11.12 -32.08 -16.32
N TYR A 69 -10.01 -32.72 -16.67
CA TYR A 69 -9.55 -33.98 -16.10
C TYR A 69 -8.11 -33.81 -15.61
N ILE A 70 -7.95 -33.59 -14.31
CA ILE A 70 -6.67 -33.25 -13.68
C ILE A 70 -6.39 -34.29 -12.59
N ASN A 71 -5.16 -34.85 -12.58
CA ASN A 71 -4.73 -35.85 -11.59
C ASN A 71 -5.69 -37.04 -11.45
N GLU A 72 -6.11 -37.60 -12.59
CA GLU A 72 -7.04 -38.73 -12.69
C GLU A 72 -8.46 -38.49 -12.18
N LYS A 73 -8.83 -37.22 -11.91
CA LYS A 73 -10.15 -36.83 -11.44
C LYS A 73 -10.83 -35.88 -12.41
N THR A 74 -12.14 -36.07 -12.58
CA THR A 74 -12.99 -35.04 -13.20
C THR A 74 -13.09 -33.86 -12.26
N VAL A 75 -12.83 -32.66 -12.77
CA VAL A 75 -12.86 -31.42 -12.00
C VAL A 75 -13.59 -30.32 -12.78
N PHE A 76 -14.01 -29.29 -12.07
CA PHE A 76 -14.53 -28.06 -12.65
C PHE A 76 -13.51 -26.95 -12.52
N ARG A 77 -12.89 -26.55 -13.64
CA ARG A 77 -11.88 -25.49 -13.69
C ARG A 77 -12.51 -24.11 -13.77
N PHE A 78 -11.83 -23.13 -13.19
CA PHE A 78 -12.17 -21.71 -13.32
C PHE A 78 -10.91 -20.85 -13.18
N GLY A 79 -10.76 -19.85 -14.04
CA GLY A 79 -9.58 -18.97 -14.03
C GLY A 79 -9.48 -18.12 -15.29
N ILE A 80 -8.26 -17.74 -15.63
CA ILE A 80 -7.91 -17.03 -16.87
C ILE A 80 -7.14 -17.96 -17.82
N ALA A 81 -7.28 -17.75 -19.13
CA ALA A 81 -6.64 -18.60 -20.12
C ALA A 81 -6.17 -17.86 -21.38
N PHE A 82 -5.02 -18.28 -21.91
CA PHE A 82 -4.58 -17.99 -23.28
C PHE A 82 -5.08 -19.11 -24.20
N SER A 83 -6.06 -18.80 -25.05
CA SER A 83 -6.53 -19.71 -26.10
C SER A 83 -5.82 -19.37 -27.41
N LEU A 84 -4.73 -20.09 -27.70
CA LEU A 84 -3.89 -19.88 -28.90
C LEU A 84 -4.37 -20.70 -30.09
N GLU A 85 -5.54 -21.33 -29.98
CA GLU A 85 -6.19 -22.00 -31.10
C GLU A 85 -6.62 -20.97 -32.15
N GLN A 86 -6.41 -21.27 -33.42
CA GLN A 86 -6.88 -20.43 -34.52
C GLN A 86 -8.32 -20.80 -34.92
N GLY A 87 -9.05 -19.82 -35.43
CA GLY A 87 -10.40 -20.03 -35.92
C GLY A 87 -10.80 -18.94 -36.92
N THR A 88 -12.06 -18.94 -37.31
CA THR A 88 -12.61 -17.95 -38.25
C THR A 88 -12.57 -16.52 -37.70
N SER A 89 -12.68 -16.34 -36.38
CA SER A 89 -12.57 -15.04 -35.71
C SER A 89 -11.13 -14.67 -35.30
N LEU A 90 -10.33 -15.63 -34.85
CA LEU A 90 -8.91 -15.41 -34.50
C LEU A 90 -7.99 -16.11 -35.52
N THR A 91 -7.56 -15.37 -36.54
CA THR A 91 -6.72 -15.89 -37.63
C THR A 91 -5.22 -15.85 -37.31
N ASP A 92 -4.77 -14.94 -36.43
CA ASP A 92 -3.38 -14.84 -35.97
C ASP A 92 -3.32 -14.77 -34.44
N ALA A 93 -3.37 -15.94 -33.79
CA ALA A 93 -3.36 -16.01 -32.33
C ALA A 93 -2.03 -15.51 -31.74
N ILE A 94 -0.90 -15.83 -32.37
CA ILE A 94 0.42 -15.45 -31.86
C ILE A 94 0.60 -13.94 -31.95
N GLY A 95 0.22 -13.32 -33.07
CA GLY A 95 0.28 -11.86 -33.21
C GLY A 95 -0.59 -11.15 -32.18
N VAL A 96 -1.82 -11.60 -31.98
CA VAL A 96 -2.78 -11.00 -31.02
C VAL A 96 -2.29 -11.10 -29.58
N PHE A 97 -1.78 -12.26 -29.17
CA PHE A 97 -1.42 -12.50 -27.78
C PHE A 97 0.03 -12.15 -27.44
N LYS A 98 0.87 -11.75 -28.40
CA LYS A 98 2.30 -11.51 -28.17
C LYS A 98 2.55 -10.50 -27.06
N GLU A 99 1.96 -9.32 -27.18
CA GLU A 99 2.13 -8.28 -26.16
C GLU A 99 1.44 -8.65 -24.84
N VAL A 100 0.32 -9.36 -24.90
CA VAL A 100 -0.40 -9.84 -23.71
C VAL A 100 0.47 -10.85 -22.93
N LYS A 101 1.17 -11.75 -23.64
CA LYS A 101 2.15 -12.69 -23.05
C LYS A 101 3.30 -11.96 -22.38
N ASP A 102 3.87 -10.96 -23.06
CA ASP A 102 4.99 -10.18 -22.52
C ASP A 102 4.57 -9.41 -21.25
N ARG A 103 3.37 -8.82 -21.26
CA ARG A 103 2.78 -8.17 -20.08
C ARG A 103 2.47 -9.16 -18.96
N TYR A 104 1.97 -10.35 -19.27
CA TYR A 104 1.77 -11.42 -18.28
C TYR A 104 3.08 -11.81 -17.60
N ASN A 105 4.14 -12.07 -18.37
CA ASN A 105 5.44 -12.43 -17.82
C ASN A 105 6.04 -11.29 -16.99
N HIS A 106 5.85 -10.04 -17.41
CA HIS A 106 6.24 -8.86 -16.63
C HIS A 106 5.45 -8.76 -15.32
N PHE A 107 4.12 -8.88 -15.38
CA PHE A 107 3.23 -8.84 -14.23
C PHE A 107 3.59 -9.90 -13.20
N LEU A 108 3.91 -11.13 -13.64
CA LEU A 108 4.34 -12.22 -12.76
C LEU A 108 5.66 -11.89 -12.05
N LYS A 109 6.61 -11.25 -12.74
CA LYS A 109 7.90 -10.82 -12.15
C LYS A 109 7.73 -9.70 -11.14
N THR A 110 6.86 -8.75 -11.42
CA THR A 110 6.65 -7.58 -10.54
C THR A 110 5.68 -7.88 -9.39
N ASN A 111 4.84 -8.91 -9.52
CA ASN A 111 3.86 -9.32 -8.52
C ASN A 111 3.99 -10.83 -8.17
N PRO A 112 5.14 -11.26 -7.60
CA PRO A 112 5.43 -12.69 -7.38
C PRO A 112 4.42 -13.37 -6.44
N ASP A 113 3.82 -12.62 -5.51
CA ASP A 113 2.84 -13.14 -4.53
C ASP A 113 1.40 -13.18 -5.08
N PHE A 114 1.09 -12.59 -6.25
CA PHE A 114 -0.29 -12.45 -6.73
C PHE A 114 -0.91 -13.80 -7.09
N PHE A 115 -0.16 -14.67 -7.76
CA PHE A 115 -0.65 -15.98 -8.20
C PHE A 115 -0.28 -17.12 -7.24
N LYS A 116 0.10 -16.82 -5.98
CA LYS A 116 0.61 -17.83 -5.03
C LYS A 116 -0.37 -18.98 -4.75
N ASP A 117 -1.67 -18.70 -4.82
CA ASP A 117 -2.76 -19.66 -4.55
C ASP A 117 -3.44 -20.13 -5.85
N PHE A 118 -2.75 -20.00 -6.99
CA PHE A 118 -3.23 -20.41 -8.31
C PHE A 118 -2.31 -21.48 -8.91
N SER A 119 -2.91 -22.37 -9.68
CA SER A 119 -2.20 -23.40 -10.44
C SER A 119 -2.06 -23.00 -11.90
N PHE A 120 -1.15 -23.68 -12.60
CA PHE A 120 -0.88 -23.47 -14.02
C PHE A 120 -0.88 -24.81 -14.74
N TRP A 121 -1.57 -24.91 -15.87
CA TRP A 121 -1.49 -26.09 -16.73
C TRP A 121 -1.74 -25.70 -18.18
N HIS A 122 -1.42 -26.60 -19.09
CA HIS A 122 -1.61 -26.34 -20.51
C HIS A 122 -2.06 -27.56 -21.28
N TYR A 123 -2.55 -27.29 -22.48
CA TYR A 123 -2.87 -28.26 -23.50
C TYR A 123 -2.09 -27.94 -24.76
N GLU A 124 -1.62 -28.99 -25.44
CA GLU A 124 -0.94 -28.92 -26.73
C GLU A 124 -1.83 -29.55 -27.79
N HIS A 125 -2.39 -28.73 -28.67
CA HIS A 125 -3.31 -29.18 -29.72
C HIS A 125 -4.47 -30.03 -29.18
N GLY A 126 -5.06 -29.61 -28.06
CA GLY A 126 -6.16 -30.31 -27.39
C GLY A 126 -5.76 -31.51 -26.52
N ASN A 127 -4.49 -31.89 -26.49
CA ASN A 127 -3.99 -32.94 -25.60
C ASN A 127 -3.48 -32.32 -24.28
N PHE A 128 -3.81 -32.94 -23.15
CA PHE A 128 -3.34 -32.48 -21.85
C PHE A 128 -1.80 -32.51 -21.80
N GLY A 129 -1.20 -31.39 -21.42
CA GLY A 129 0.23 -31.23 -21.23
C GLY A 129 0.62 -31.53 -19.77
N GLU A 130 1.26 -30.57 -19.13
CA GLU A 130 1.70 -30.68 -17.73
C GLU A 130 0.89 -29.78 -16.80
N PHE A 131 0.76 -30.22 -15.54
CA PHE A 131 0.15 -29.46 -14.45
C PHE A 131 1.20 -29.04 -13.42
N TYR A 132 1.12 -27.79 -12.98
CA TYR A 132 2.01 -27.18 -12.01
C TYR A 132 1.20 -26.56 -10.87
N ASN A 133 1.61 -26.85 -9.64
CA ASN A 133 1.03 -26.26 -8.43
C ASN A 133 1.36 -24.77 -8.24
N SER A 134 2.24 -24.22 -9.08
CA SER A 134 2.62 -22.81 -9.07
C SER A 134 2.60 -22.24 -10.48
N VAL A 135 2.23 -20.97 -10.56
CA VAL A 135 2.20 -20.21 -11.81
C VAL A 135 3.61 -19.90 -12.30
N LYS A 136 3.85 -20.03 -13.61
CA LYS A 136 5.15 -19.81 -14.25
C LYS A 136 5.05 -18.92 -15.48
N GLU A 137 6.18 -18.38 -15.91
CA GLU A 137 6.27 -17.63 -17.17
C GLU A 137 5.86 -18.49 -18.37
N ILE A 138 5.23 -17.85 -19.36
CA ILE A 138 4.93 -18.46 -20.65
C ILE A 138 6.13 -18.25 -21.56
N ASP A 139 6.85 -19.33 -21.85
CA ASP A 139 7.96 -19.37 -22.79
C ASP A 139 7.50 -19.68 -24.23
N GLU A 140 8.44 -19.68 -25.17
CA GLU A 140 8.19 -19.96 -26.60
C GLU A 140 7.84 -21.44 -26.89
N GLN A 141 8.00 -22.34 -25.92
CA GLN A 141 7.54 -23.74 -26.06
C GLN A 141 6.04 -23.82 -25.81
N LEU A 142 5.56 -23.09 -24.81
CA LEU A 142 4.13 -23.00 -24.48
C LEU A 142 3.37 -22.05 -25.41
N PHE A 143 4.01 -20.97 -25.87
CA PHE A 143 3.39 -19.95 -26.71
C PHE A 143 3.31 -20.35 -28.20
N ARG A 144 2.54 -21.39 -28.51
CA ARG A 144 2.38 -21.95 -29.87
C ARG A 144 0.93 -22.00 -30.31
N VAL A 145 0.70 -21.88 -31.62
CA VAL A 145 -0.63 -22.01 -32.22
C VAL A 145 -1.22 -23.37 -31.87
N GLY A 146 -2.47 -23.38 -31.41
CA GLY A 146 -3.18 -24.60 -31.00
C GLY A 146 -2.99 -24.97 -29.53
N ASN A 147 -2.14 -24.26 -28.78
CA ASN A 147 -2.02 -24.46 -27.35
C ASN A 147 -3.13 -23.72 -26.58
N PHE A 148 -3.48 -24.26 -25.41
CA PHE A 148 -4.35 -23.60 -24.45
C PHE A 148 -3.63 -23.57 -23.10
N ILE A 149 -3.35 -22.38 -22.58
CA ILE A 149 -2.62 -22.20 -21.32
C ILE A 149 -3.59 -21.66 -20.29
N PHE A 150 -3.68 -22.30 -19.13
CA PHE A 150 -4.65 -21.97 -18.09
C PHE A 150 -3.95 -21.60 -16.79
N ILE A 151 -4.41 -20.51 -16.19
CA ILE A 151 -3.99 -20.06 -14.86
C ILE A 151 -5.26 -19.93 -14.01
N GLY A 152 -5.38 -20.77 -13.00
CA GLY A 152 -6.65 -20.88 -12.28
C GLY A 152 -6.64 -21.92 -11.18
N ASN A 153 -7.83 -22.19 -10.67
CA ASN A 153 -8.10 -23.23 -9.70
C ASN A 153 -9.17 -24.17 -10.24
N TYR A 154 -9.38 -25.26 -9.53
CA TYR A 154 -10.42 -26.23 -9.86
C TYR A 154 -11.12 -26.71 -8.59
N ILE A 155 -12.36 -27.18 -8.77
CA ILE A 155 -13.15 -27.86 -7.73
C ILE A 155 -13.22 -29.33 -8.12
N GLU A 156 -12.92 -30.24 -7.20
CA GLU A 156 -13.06 -31.70 -7.42
C GLU A 156 -14.54 -32.12 -7.43
N LYS A 157 -15.25 -31.66 -8.47
CA LYS A 157 -16.67 -31.88 -8.73
C LYS A 157 -16.90 -31.96 -10.23
N GLU A 158 -17.84 -32.79 -10.64
CA GLU A 158 -18.36 -32.77 -12.00
C GLU A 158 -19.28 -31.56 -12.23
N VAL A 159 -19.50 -31.19 -13.50
CA VAL A 159 -20.35 -30.04 -13.87
C VAL A 159 -21.74 -30.13 -13.25
N HIS A 160 -22.31 -31.33 -13.17
CA HIS A 160 -23.64 -31.50 -12.59
C HIS A 160 -23.70 -31.30 -11.06
N GLU A 161 -22.56 -31.36 -10.36
CA GLU A 161 -22.44 -31.25 -8.90
C GLU A 161 -22.15 -29.83 -8.42
N ILE A 162 -21.79 -28.92 -9.32
CA ILE A 162 -21.58 -27.51 -9.01
C ILE A 162 -22.86 -26.91 -8.46
N ASN A 163 -22.72 -26.10 -7.41
CA ASN A 163 -23.82 -25.41 -6.74
C ASN A 163 -23.51 -23.91 -6.50
N ASP A 164 -24.44 -23.18 -5.92
CA ASP A 164 -24.30 -21.73 -5.69
C ASP A 164 -23.10 -21.34 -4.81
N SER A 165 -22.74 -22.17 -3.83
CA SER A 165 -21.56 -21.92 -2.98
C SER A 165 -20.26 -22.04 -3.77
N ASP A 166 -20.20 -22.98 -4.71
CA ASP A 166 -19.09 -23.13 -5.65
C ASP A 166 -19.03 -21.91 -6.59
N ILE A 167 -20.17 -21.45 -7.09
CA ILE A 167 -20.27 -20.24 -7.92
C ILE A 167 -19.76 -19.00 -7.18
N LYS A 168 -20.09 -18.83 -5.90
CA LYS A 168 -19.54 -17.74 -5.07
C LYS A 168 -18.02 -17.85 -4.92
N THR A 169 -17.46 -19.06 -4.92
CA THR A 169 -16.01 -19.26 -4.90
C THR A 169 -15.39 -18.86 -6.24
N ILE A 170 -16.02 -19.23 -7.35
CA ILE A 170 -15.61 -18.83 -8.70
C ILE A 170 -15.62 -17.31 -8.85
N LEU A 171 -16.71 -16.65 -8.43
CA LEU A 171 -16.84 -15.19 -8.49
C LEU A 171 -15.75 -14.47 -7.68
N LYS A 172 -15.43 -14.94 -6.47
CA LYS A 172 -14.32 -14.38 -5.67
C LYS A 172 -12.98 -14.49 -6.39
N ALA A 173 -12.71 -15.61 -7.05
CA ALA A 173 -11.49 -15.76 -7.84
C ALA A 173 -11.50 -14.86 -9.08
N PHE A 174 -12.65 -14.67 -9.73
CA PHE A 174 -12.76 -13.77 -10.87
C PHE A 174 -12.58 -12.31 -10.48
N ASP A 175 -13.19 -11.86 -9.39
CA ASP A 175 -12.99 -10.53 -8.83
C ASP A 175 -11.52 -10.28 -8.50
N TYR A 176 -10.84 -11.28 -7.92
CA TYR A 176 -9.41 -11.23 -7.63
C TYR A 176 -8.56 -11.10 -8.90
N LEU A 177 -8.90 -11.83 -9.96
CA LEU A 177 -8.16 -11.86 -11.22
C LEU A 177 -8.45 -10.64 -12.13
N LEU A 178 -9.55 -9.92 -11.91
CA LEU A 178 -9.99 -8.82 -12.78
C LEU A 178 -8.96 -7.67 -12.92
N PRO A 179 -8.31 -7.19 -11.85
CA PRO A 179 -7.25 -6.17 -11.98
C PRO A 179 -6.05 -6.66 -12.81
N ALA A 180 -5.65 -7.93 -12.61
CA ALA A 180 -4.57 -8.52 -13.40
C ALA A 180 -4.96 -8.68 -14.86
N TYR A 181 -6.21 -9.09 -15.15
CA TYR A 181 -6.74 -9.13 -16.50
C TYR A 181 -6.66 -7.75 -17.17
N GLU A 182 -7.11 -6.69 -16.50
CA GLU A 182 -7.11 -5.33 -17.08
C GLU A 182 -5.68 -4.87 -17.42
N GLU A 183 -4.73 -5.10 -16.51
CA GLU A 183 -3.32 -4.74 -16.72
C GLU A 183 -2.64 -5.57 -17.82
N ILE A 184 -2.81 -6.89 -17.78
CA ILE A 184 -2.19 -7.83 -18.72
C ILE A 184 -2.81 -7.67 -20.11
N GLN A 185 -4.12 -7.53 -20.23
CA GLN A 185 -4.80 -7.43 -21.51
C GLN A 185 -4.56 -6.07 -22.16
N PHE A 186 -4.68 -4.97 -21.43
CA PHE A 186 -4.69 -3.62 -22.02
C PHE A 186 -3.39 -2.84 -21.82
N GLY A 187 -2.40 -3.37 -21.08
CA GLY A 187 -1.10 -2.73 -20.90
C GLY A 187 -1.13 -1.41 -20.15
N LYS A 188 -2.21 -1.19 -19.39
CA LYS A 188 -2.31 -0.08 -18.45
C LYS A 188 -2.29 -0.69 -17.07
N THR A 189 -1.27 -0.35 -16.27
CA THR A 189 -1.40 -0.41 -14.81
C THR A 189 -2.78 0.13 -14.46
N VAL A 190 -3.57 -0.52 -13.61
CA VAL A 190 -4.87 0.01 -13.21
C VAL A 190 -4.63 1.44 -12.71
N ILE A 191 -4.89 2.44 -13.56
CA ILE A 191 -4.67 3.84 -13.22
C ILE A 191 -5.88 4.19 -12.38
N ASN A 192 -5.77 3.87 -11.09
CA ASN A 192 -6.67 4.41 -10.10
C ASN A 192 -6.70 5.91 -10.30
N GLU A 193 -7.92 6.43 -10.36
CA GLU A 193 -8.11 7.84 -10.61
C GLU A 193 -7.34 8.66 -9.58
N LYS A 194 -6.49 9.58 -10.07
CA LYS A 194 -5.69 10.42 -9.19
C LYS A 194 -6.55 11.58 -8.69
N ARG A 195 -6.65 11.69 -7.37
CA ARG A 195 -7.44 12.68 -6.64
C ARG A 195 -6.52 13.54 -5.78
N ILE A 196 -6.97 14.74 -5.46
CA ILE A 196 -6.33 15.62 -4.49
C ILE A 196 -7.26 15.81 -3.29
N SER A 197 -6.70 15.69 -2.09
CA SER A 197 -7.44 15.81 -0.83
C SER A 197 -6.70 16.67 0.19
N ARG A 198 -7.45 17.53 0.88
CA ARG A 198 -6.96 18.34 1.99
C ARG A 198 -7.04 17.53 3.28
N LEU A 199 -5.99 17.63 4.10
CA LEU A 199 -5.97 17.19 5.49
C LEU A 199 -6.04 18.40 6.45
N ALA A 200 -6.68 18.19 7.60
CA ALA A 200 -6.54 19.05 8.76
C ALA A 200 -5.06 19.28 9.09
N TYR A 201 -4.75 20.50 9.53
CA TYR A 201 -3.39 20.82 9.92
C TYR A 201 -2.97 20.00 11.12
N ASN A 202 -1.77 19.42 11.04
CA ASN A 202 -1.23 18.58 12.07
C ASN A 202 0.30 18.76 12.17
N SER A 203 0.77 19.07 13.38
CA SER A 203 2.21 19.18 13.68
C SER A 203 2.82 17.92 14.30
N ASN A 204 2.04 16.84 14.36
CA ASN A 204 2.38 15.52 14.87
C ASN A 204 2.36 14.43 13.77
N GLY A 205 2.64 14.84 12.51
CA GLY A 205 2.83 13.94 11.38
C GLY A 205 1.62 13.09 10.98
N TRP A 206 0.40 13.50 11.32
CA TRP A 206 -0.84 12.75 11.09
C TRP A 206 -0.83 11.32 11.70
N VAL A 207 -0.04 11.13 12.76
CA VAL A 207 -0.05 9.91 13.59
C VAL A 207 -0.98 10.08 14.81
N MET A 208 -1.13 11.31 15.28
CA MET A 208 -2.01 11.68 16.41
C MET A 208 -2.38 13.17 16.34
N PRO A 209 -3.41 13.64 17.07
CA PRO A 209 -3.84 15.05 17.04
C PRO A 209 -2.76 16.01 17.52
N SER A 210 -2.70 17.20 16.92
CA SER A 210 -1.79 18.27 17.36
C SER A 210 -2.46 19.45 18.05
N GLY A 211 -3.73 19.28 18.46
CA GLY A 211 -4.50 20.31 19.14
C GLY A 211 -4.91 21.49 18.25
N PRO A 212 -5.51 22.55 18.82
CA PRO A 212 -6.17 23.61 18.05
C PRO A 212 -5.25 24.47 17.15
N TYR A 213 -3.93 24.42 17.35
CA TYR A 213 -3.00 25.24 16.58
C TYR A 213 -3.02 24.89 15.08
N GLY A 214 -3.01 25.91 14.22
CA GLY A 214 -2.97 25.75 12.77
C GLY A 214 -4.27 25.23 12.14
N LYS A 215 -5.30 24.97 12.94
CA LYS A 215 -6.61 24.52 12.46
C LYS A 215 -7.50 25.66 11.99
N SER A 216 -8.59 25.30 11.30
CA SER A 216 -9.62 26.25 10.87
C SER A 216 -10.29 26.92 12.07
N ASN A 217 -10.40 28.26 12.02
CA ASN A 217 -11.15 29.06 13.00
C ASN A 217 -12.62 29.30 12.59
N HIS A 218 -13.10 28.67 11.52
CA HIS A 218 -14.48 28.84 11.06
C HIS A 218 -15.44 28.18 12.05
N LYS A 219 -16.36 28.95 12.65
CA LYS A 219 -17.23 28.50 13.76
C LYS A 219 -18.03 27.22 13.46
N ASP A 220 -18.42 27.03 12.20
CA ASP A 220 -19.19 25.84 11.79
C ASP A 220 -18.31 24.63 11.43
N SER A 221 -16.98 24.75 11.51
CA SER A 221 -16.07 23.64 11.21
C SER A 221 -15.84 22.75 12.43
N HIS A 222 -15.75 21.44 12.20
CA HIS A 222 -15.42 20.47 13.25
C HIS A 222 -14.10 20.84 13.95
N GLU A 223 -13.07 21.19 13.17
CA GLU A 223 -11.78 21.71 13.64
C GLU A 223 -11.90 22.85 14.66
N ALA A 224 -12.79 23.83 14.42
CA ALA A 224 -12.97 24.96 15.34
C ALA A 224 -13.68 24.57 16.65
N ASN A 225 -14.61 23.62 16.57
CA ASN A 225 -15.43 23.20 17.71
C ASN A 225 -14.69 22.22 18.63
N TYR A 226 -13.84 21.38 18.04
CA TYR A 226 -13.20 20.28 18.75
C TYR A 226 -11.68 20.42 18.85
N GLY A 227 -11.02 21.20 17.99
CA GLY A 227 -9.57 21.35 18.00
C GLY A 227 -8.82 20.18 17.37
N TYR A 228 -9.51 19.26 16.70
CA TYR A 228 -8.92 18.18 15.92
C TYR A 228 -9.71 17.91 14.63
N GLY A 229 -9.11 17.17 13.70
CA GLY A 229 -9.76 16.56 12.54
C GLY A 229 -9.62 15.04 12.60
N HIS A 230 -10.58 14.31 12.06
CA HIS A 230 -10.60 12.85 12.12
C HIS A 230 -9.47 12.21 11.27
N GLU A 231 -8.99 12.92 10.24
CA GLU A 231 -7.85 12.52 9.43
C GLU A 231 -6.47 12.67 10.13
N GLU A 232 -6.40 13.16 11.37
CA GLU A 232 -5.12 13.35 12.09
C GLU A 232 -4.43 12.04 12.53
N TRP A 233 -5.07 10.88 12.30
CA TRP A 233 -4.49 9.54 12.48
C TRP A 233 -4.25 8.81 11.15
N LEU A 234 -4.36 9.52 10.01
CA LEU A 234 -4.27 8.89 8.70
C LEU A 234 -2.98 8.10 8.49
N PHE A 235 -1.89 8.45 9.17
CA PHE A 235 -0.59 7.79 9.06
C PHE A 235 -0.19 6.97 10.31
N ASP A 236 -1.11 6.67 11.23
CA ASP A 236 -0.87 5.75 12.35
C ASP A 236 -0.93 4.28 11.89
N THR A 237 0.06 3.85 11.12
CA THR A 237 0.13 2.49 10.56
C THR A 237 0.48 1.42 11.60
N SER A 238 0.41 1.72 12.91
CA SER A 238 0.57 0.69 13.97
C SER A 238 -0.66 -0.20 14.14
N LYS A 239 -1.83 0.24 13.64
CA LYS A 239 -3.13 -0.39 13.88
C LYS A 239 -3.66 -1.08 12.62
N LEU A 240 -3.00 -2.19 12.25
CA LEU A 240 -3.36 -2.96 11.05
C LEU A 240 -4.42 -4.03 11.34
N ILE A 241 -5.39 -4.17 10.45
CA ILE A 241 -6.43 -5.21 10.49
C ILE A 241 -6.44 -5.88 9.11
N ASP A 242 -6.13 -7.18 9.07
CA ASP A 242 -5.97 -7.97 7.83
C ASP A 242 -4.96 -7.35 6.84
N GLY A 243 -3.92 -6.71 7.39
CA GLY A 243 -2.86 -6.01 6.65
C GLY A 243 -3.26 -4.67 6.03
N TYR A 244 -4.41 -4.13 6.40
CA TYR A 244 -4.86 -2.80 6.01
C TYR A 244 -4.83 -1.83 7.19
N HIS A 245 -4.43 -0.60 6.91
CA HIS A 245 -4.69 0.56 7.75
C HIS A 245 -6.06 1.14 7.41
N TYR A 246 -6.79 1.61 8.43
CA TYR A 246 -8.10 2.22 8.27
C TYR A 246 -8.03 3.65 8.77
N GLY A 247 -8.53 4.58 7.96
CA GLY A 247 -8.45 6.00 8.25
C GLY A 247 -9.67 6.76 7.74
N PHE A 248 -9.59 8.08 7.87
CA PHE A 248 -10.66 8.98 7.51
C PHE A 248 -10.18 10.10 6.60
N LEU A 249 -11.00 10.44 5.60
CA LEU A 249 -10.87 11.63 4.78
C LEU A 249 -12.20 12.40 4.76
N GLU A 250 -12.21 13.62 5.29
CA GLU A 250 -13.40 14.49 5.33
C GLU A 250 -14.06 14.70 3.94
N PRO A 251 -13.33 14.83 2.82
CA PRO A 251 -13.95 14.97 1.50
C PRO A 251 -14.81 13.79 1.05
N ILE A 252 -14.52 12.57 1.54
CA ILE A 252 -15.27 11.36 1.17
C ILE A 252 -16.58 11.27 1.94
N ARG A 253 -16.62 11.77 3.18
CA ARG A 253 -17.80 11.71 4.07
C ARG A 253 -19.10 12.15 3.39
N LYS A 254 -19.06 13.22 2.59
CA LYS A 254 -20.26 13.80 1.95
C LYS A 254 -20.73 13.05 0.70
N GLN A 255 -19.88 12.21 0.12
CA GLN A 255 -20.11 11.56 -1.17
C GLN A 255 -19.71 10.08 -1.10
N GLN A 256 -19.88 9.46 0.07
CA GLN A 256 -19.43 8.10 0.32
C GLN A 256 -20.02 7.11 -0.68
N ASP A 257 -21.33 7.20 -0.95
CA ASP A 257 -22.02 6.34 -1.92
C ASP A 257 -21.46 6.46 -3.34
N ALA A 258 -20.98 7.65 -3.73
CA ALA A 258 -20.44 7.89 -5.07
C ALA A 258 -19.05 7.29 -5.28
N TYR A 259 -18.31 7.03 -4.19
CA TYR A 259 -16.94 6.54 -4.24
C TYR A 259 -16.79 5.11 -3.72
N LEU A 260 -17.87 4.52 -3.19
CA LEU A 260 -17.84 3.22 -2.54
C LEU A 260 -17.29 2.12 -3.47
N GLY A 261 -16.34 1.33 -2.97
CA GLY A 261 -15.73 0.22 -3.70
C GLY A 261 -14.73 0.64 -4.79
N HIS A 262 -14.51 1.94 -4.98
CA HIS A 262 -13.50 2.45 -5.91
C HIS A 262 -12.15 2.65 -5.21
N ASN A 263 -11.08 2.46 -6.00
CA ASN A 263 -9.71 2.72 -5.61
C ASN A 263 -9.20 4.01 -6.24
N PHE A 264 -8.49 4.82 -5.45
CA PHE A 264 -7.94 6.11 -5.86
C PHE A 264 -6.45 6.20 -5.55
N ASN A 265 -5.73 6.97 -6.35
CA ASN A 265 -4.42 7.48 -5.97
C ASN A 265 -4.62 8.89 -5.41
N VAL A 266 -4.31 9.13 -4.15
CA VAL A 266 -4.67 10.38 -3.46
C VAL A 266 -3.43 11.20 -3.14
N TRP A 267 -3.37 12.40 -3.70
CA TRP A 267 -2.37 13.41 -3.40
C TRP A 267 -2.82 14.27 -2.21
N LEU A 268 -2.01 14.33 -1.16
CA LEU A 268 -2.40 14.89 0.14
C LEU A 268 -1.69 16.21 0.42
N TYR A 269 -2.46 17.24 0.80
CA TYR A 269 -1.89 18.51 1.26
C TYR A 269 -2.59 19.02 2.49
N THR A 270 -1.94 19.96 3.18
CA THR A 270 -2.53 20.66 4.32
C THR A 270 -2.36 22.17 4.19
N ILE A 271 -3.08 22.91 5.03
CA ILE A 271 -3.03 24.37 5.13
C ILE A 271 -2.84 24.73 6.59
N ASP A 272 -1.76 25.44 6.91
CA ASP A 272 -1.61 26.06 8.23
C ASP A 272 -2.58 27.24 8.34
N GLY A 273 -3.56 27.13 9.23
CA GLY A 273 -4.53 28.16 9.54
C GLY A 273 -3.93 29.46 10.05
N VAL A 274 -2.71 29.44 10.63
CA VAL A 274 -2.00 30.61 11.15
C VAL A 274 -1.19 31.29 10.05
N SER A 275 -0.18 30.61 9.49
CA SER A 275 0.70 31.21 8.48
C SER A 275 0.09 31.27 7.08
N LYS A 276 -0.98 30.51 6.81
CA LYS A 276 -1.58 30.26 5.48
C LYS A 276 -0.67 29.51 4.51
N SER A 277 0.47 29.03 4.99
CA SER A 277 1.39 28.17 4.26
C SER A 277 0.71 26.83 3.94
N ARG A 278 1.04 26.26 2.79
CA ARG A 278 0.49 24.98 2.33
C ARG A 278 1.64 24.01 2.17
N TYR A 279 1.41 22.77 2.57
CA TYR A 279 2.44 21.74 2.51
C TYR A 279 1.92 20.55 1.72
N TRP A 280 2.73 20.03 0.80
CA TRP A 280 2.53 18.70 0.24
C TRP A 280 2.97 17.68 1.28
N VAL A 281 2.00 16.89 1.74
CA VAL A 281 2.18 15.94 2.84
C VAL A 281 2.71 14.60 2.33
N GLY A 282 2.15 14.11 1.22
CA GLY A 282 2.49 12.82 0.65
C GLY A 282 1.45 12.32 -0.33
N GLU A 283 1.47 11.03 -0.61
CA GLU A 283 0.53 10.34 -1.49
C GLU A 283 0.12 8.98 -0.90
N ILE A 284 -1.12 8.56 -1.17
CA ILE A 284 -1.59 7.19 -0.90
C ILE A 284 -2.06 6.60 -2.22
N ASN A 285 -1.40 5.55 -2.68
CA ASN A 285 -1.84 4.79 -3.84
C ASN A 285 -2.88 3.73 -3.44
N ASN A 286 -3.69 3.26 -4.38
CA ASN A 286 -4.63 2.16 -4.15
C ASN A 286 -5.55 2.33 -2.93
N LEU A 287 -5.94 3.57 -2.62
CA LEU A 287 -6.81 3.89 -1.49
C LEU A 287 -8.25 3.47 -1.81
N GLU A 288 -8.80 2.57 -1.02
CA GLU A 288 -10.15 2.03 -1.19
C GLU A 288 -11.14 2.75 -0.26
N VAL A 289 -12.31 3.11 -0.78
CA VAL A 289 -13.43 3.64 0.01
C VAL A 289 -14.31 2.50 0.51
N ILE A 290 -14.57 2.49 1.83
CA ILE A 290 -15.31 1.41 2.49
C ILE A 290 -16.76 1.79 2.83
N ASN A 291 -17.62 0.79 2.96
CA ASN A 291 -19.03 0.96 3.34
C ASN A 291 -19.22 1.05 4.86
N GLN A 292 -20.46 1.38 5.24
CA GLN A 292 -20.90 1.48 6.63
C GLN A 292 -20.70 0.20 7.44
N GLU A 293 -21.05 -0.95 6.85
CA GLU A 293 -20.97 -2.23 7.54
C GLU A 293 -19.52 -2.55 7.92
N LYS A 294 -18.59 -2.40 6.97
CA LYS A 294 -17.16 -2.58 7.21
C LYS A 294 -16.67 -1.58 8.24
N ALA A 295 -16.99 -0.30 8.10
CA ALA A 295 -16.55 0.73 9.05
C ALA A 295 -17.03 0.48 10.49
N ASN A 296 -18.27 0.02 10.68
CA ASN A 296 -18.80 -0.37 11.99
C ASN A 296 -18.09 -1.60 12.56
N SER A 297 -17.72 -2.58 11.72
CA SER A 297 -16.93 -3.73 12.14
C SER A 297 -15.52 -3.30 12.61
N ILE A 298 -14.88 -2.36 11.91
CA ILE A 298 -13.56 -1.83 12.26
C ILE A 298 -13.62 -1.02 13.56
N LYS A 299 -14.63 -0.14 13.73
CA LYS A 299 -14.88 0.55 15.00
C LYS A 299 -14.99 -0.44 16.17
N SER A 300 -15.69 -1.56 15.98
CA SER A 300 -15.82 -2.59 17.01
C SER A 300 -14.48 -3.23 17.38
N ILE A 301 -13.60 -3.46 16.39
CA ILE A 301 -12.23 -3.96 16.61
C ILE A 301 -11.39 -2.93 17.38
N TYR A 302 -11.42 -1.66 16.96
CA TYR A 302 -10.71 -0.56 17.64
C TYR A 302 -11.16 -0.41 19.10
N LYS A 303 -12.46 -0.55 19.37
CA LYS A 303 -12.99 -0.54 20.72
C LYS A 303 -12.50 -1.74 21.54
N LYS A 304 -12.55 -2.96 20.97
CA LYS A 304 -12.10 -4.20 21.63
C LYS A 304 -10.61 -4.15 21.99
N ASN A 305 -9.78 -3.57 21.11
CA ASN A 305 -8.34 -3.47 21.29
C ASN A 305 -7.92 -2.29 22.19
N GLY A 306 -8.86 -1.44 22.62
CA GLY A 306 -8.59 -0.25 23.42
C GLY A 306 -8.06 0.95 22.61
N TRP A 307 -7.88 0.80 21.29
CA TRP A 307 -7.36 1.84 20.40
C TRP A 307 -8.27 3.06 20.32
N LEU A 308 -9.60 2.88 20.38
CA LEU A 308 -10.51 4.02 20.37
C LEU A 308 -10.36 4.88 21.62
N LYS A 309 -10.11 4.25 22.78
CA LYS A 309 -9.85 4.95 24.05
C LYS A 309 -8.51 5.68 24.01
N GLU A 310 -7.48 5.05 23.45
CA GLU A 310 -6.17 5.69 23.22
C GLU A 310 -6.30 6.95 22.38
N MET A 311 -7.10 6.92 21.29
CA MET A 311 -7.37 8.11 20.48
C MET A 311 -8.05 9.22 21.28
N GLU A 312 -8.99 8.89 22.17
CA GLU A 312 -9.62 9.89 23.06
C GLU A 312 -8.62 10.53 24.03
N GLU A 313 -7.72 9.73 24.59
CA GLU A 313 -6.65 10.21 25.48
C GLU A 313 -5.71 11.17 24.73
N GLN A 314 -5.31 10.83 23.49
CA GLN A 314 -4.48 11.69 22.63
C GLN A 314 -5.16 13.02 22.29
N ILE A 315 -6.48 13.03 22.05
CA ILE A 315 -7.25 14.27 21.84
C ILE A 315 -7.08 15.19 23.07
N VAL A 316 -7.30 14.64 24.27
CA VAL A 316 -7.19 15.40 25.53
C VAL A 316 -5.76 15.90 25.77
N GLU A 317 -4.76 15.04 25.56
CA GLU A 317 -3.34 15.39 25.72
C GLU A 317 -2.90 16.51 24.77
N SER A 318 -3.48 16.57 23.56
CA SER A 318 -3.22 17.64 22.60
C SER A 318 -3.87 18.99 22.98
N GLY A 319 -4.71 19.01 24.01
CA GLY A 319 -5.51 20.18 24.42
C GLY A 319 -6.78 20.38 23.59
N ALA A 320 -7.20 19.36 22.83
CA ALA A 320 -8.44 19.34 22.08
C ALA A 320 -9.60 18.72 22.89
N ASN A 321 -10.82 18.83 22.38
CA ASN A 321 -12.05 18.42 23.07
C ASN A 321 -12.53 17.07 22.52
N ASN A 322 -12.49 16.00 23.33
CA ASN A 322 -12.88 14.65 22.91
C ASN A 322 -14.39 14.36 23.01
N ARG A 323 -15.23 15.35 23.34
CA ARG A 323 -16.66 15.14 23.60
C ARG A 323 -17.38 14.49 22.41
N GLY A 324 -17.94 13.30 22.65
CA GLY A 324 -18.72 12.56 21.65
C GLY A 324 -17.89 11.84 20.60
N PHE A 325 -16.55 11.76 20.76
CA PHE A 325 -15.70 11.10 19.78
C PHE A 325 -16.07 9.61 19.60
N SER A 326 -16.20 8.86 20.69
CA SER A 326 -16.62 7.45 20.62
C SER A 326 -18.06 7.24 20.09
N ASP A 327 -18.88 8.28 20.04
CA ASP A 327 -20.29 8.19 19.64
C ASP A 327 -20.46 8.30 18.11
N TRP A 328 -19.47 8.82 17.39
CA TRP A 328 -19.48 8.90 15.93
C TRP A 328 -19.70 7.55 15.27
N GLU A 329 -20.42 7.51 14.15
CA GLU A 329 -20.62 6.26 13.43
C GLU A 329 -19.30 5.69 12.89
N GLY A 330 -19.29 4.40 12.53
CA GLY A 330 -18.09 3.77 11.99
C GLY A 330 -17.51 4.54 10.80
N VAL A 331 -18.35 4.99 9.86
CA VAL A 331 -17.91 5.73 8.66
C VAL A 331 -17.39 7.12 8.94
N ASP A 332 -17.85 7.72 10.05
CA ASP A 332 -17.35 9.00 10.49
C ASP A 332 -15.95 8.87 11.12
N LEU A 333 -15.54 7.67 11.50
CA LEU A 333 -14.20 7.38 12.02
C LEU A 333 -13.29 6.71 10.98
N PHE A 334 -13.87 5.92 10.08
CA PHE A 334 -13.17 5.12 9.09
C PHE A 334 -13.97 5.08 7.78
N ASN A 335 -13.54 5.82 6.76
CA ASN A 335 -14.16 5.79 5.43
C ASN A 335 -13.23 5.33 4.32
N VAL A 336 -11.95 5.09 4.63
CA VAL A 336 -10.94 4.61 3.68
C VAL A 336 -10.06 3.53 4.30
N ARG A 337 -9.47 2.70 3.44
CA ARG A 337 -8.39 1.79 3.81
C ARG A 337 -7.30 1.73 2.74
N PHE A 338 -6.09 1.38 3.15
CA PHE A 338 -4.94 1.17 2.26
C PHE A 338 -3.88 0.31 2.97
N LYS A 339 -2.91 -0.25 2.23
CA LYS A 339 -1.79 -0.96 2.84
C LYS A 339 -0.65 -0.01 3.15
N PRO A 340 0.16 -0.24 4.20
CA PRO A 340 1.30 0.62 4.51
C PRO A 340 2.28 0.83 3.33
N LYS A 341 2.47 -0.21 2.50
CA LYS A 341 3.29 -0.12 1.29
C LYS A 341 2.77 0.87 0.24
N ASP A 342 1.49 1.23 0.28
CA ASP A 342 0.90 2.16 -0.67
C ASP A 342 0.99 3.63 -0.19
N LEU A 343 1.47 3.87 1.04
CA LEU A 343 1.66 5.19 1.62
C LEU A 343 3.07 5.72 1.35
N THR A 344 3.15 6.95 0.86
CA THR A 344 4.40 7.72 0.74
C THR A 344 4.25 9.03 1.50
N VAL A 345 5.12 9.27 2.47
CA VAL A 345 5.12 10.49 3.30
C VAL A 345 6.38 11.30 2.97
N ASN A 346 6.23 12.59 2.70
CA ASN A 346 7.35 13.46 2.41
C ASN A 346 8.16 13.77 3.69
N ASP A 347 9.48 13.73 3.58
CA ASP A 347 10.40 14.13 4.65
C ASP A 347 11.62 14.87 4.05
N PRO A 348 11.71 16.21 4.24
CA PRO A 348 10.74 17.07 4.93
C PRO A 348 9.42 17.22 4.14
N TYR A 349 8.37 17.71 4.80
CA TYR A 349 7.16 18.14 4.08
C TYR A 349 7.48 19.37 3.23
N TYR A 350 7.11 19.34 1.95
CA TYR A 350 7.45 20.41 1.02
C TYR A 350 6.44 21.56 1.11
N GLU A 351 6.90 22.74 1.52
CA GLU A 351 6.10 23.97 1.45
C GLU A 351 5.84 24.33 -0.01
N LEU A 352 4.57 24.51 -0.37
CA LEU A 352 4.13 24.87 -1.71
C LEU A 352 4.34 26.37 -1.94
N GLN A 353 4.79 26.72 -3.15
CA GLN A 353 4.89 28.12 -3.56
C GLN A 353 3.54 28.84 -3.43
N LEU A 354 3.57 30.14 -3.12
CA LEU A 354 2.37 30.96 -2.91
C LEU A 354 1.43 31.00 -4.13
N ASN A 355 1.96 30.82 -5.34
CA ASN A 355 1.20 30.78 -6.60
C ASN A 355 0.77 29.36 -7.01
N HIS A 356 1.05 28.33 -6.22
CA HIS A 356 0.70 26.95 -6.56
C HIS A 356 -0.82 26.80 -6.73
N PRO A 357 -1.32 26.06 -7.75
CA PRO A 357 -2.76 26.02 -8.07
C PRO A 357 -3.68 25.53 -6.94
N VAL A 358 -3.12 24.79 -5.97
CA VAL A 358 -3.79 24.35 -4.72
C VAL A 358 -4.29 25.54 -3.87
N ILE A 359 -3.82 26.77 -4.11
CA ILE A 359 -4.36 27.96 -3.44
C ILE A 359 -5.88 28.10 -3.63
N GLY A 360 -6.41 27.68 -4.79
CA GLY A 360 -7.85 27.66 -5.10
C GLY A 360 -8.64 26.55 -4.39
N LEU A 361 -7.95 25.57 -3.78
CA LEU A 361 -8.55 24.44 -3.07
C LEU A 361 -8.45 24.66 -1.56
N SER A 362 -9.24 25.57 -1.00
CA SER A 362 -9.24 25.84 0.45
C SER A 362 -10.22 24.97 1.23
N ARG A 363 -11.23 24.38 0.57
CA ARG A 363 -12.27 23.54 1.21
C ARG A 363 -11.94 22.06 1.07
N TYR A 364 -12.53 21.24 1.95
CA TYR A 364 -12.48 19.78 1.87
C TYR A 364 -13.27 19.30 0.64
N ASN A 365 -12.55 19.10 -0.48
CA ASN A 365 -13.06 18.61 -1.75
C ASN A 365 -12.19 17.45 -2.23
N PHE A 366 -12.81 16.44 -2.85
CA PHE A 366 -12.11 15.31 -3.45
C PHE A 366 -11.96 15.56 -4.96
N SER A 367 -11.04 16.45 -5.33
CA SER A 367 -10.97 16.96 -6.71
C SER A 367 -10.12 16.06 -7.60
N HIS A 368 -10.35 16.11 -8.92
CA HIS A 368 -9.43 15.49 -9.89
C HIS A 368 -8.04 16.11 -9.77
N PHE A 369 -7.02 15.26 -9.77
CA PHE A 369 -5.65 15.71 -9.88
C PHE A 369 -5.39 16.24 -11.30
N LYS A 370 -4.67 17.37 -11.38
CA LYS A 370 -4.29 18.02 -12.62
C LYS A 370 -2.75 18.11 -12.67
N ASP A 371 -2.18 18.07 -13.87
CA ASP A 371 -0.73 18.09 -14.05
C ASP A 371 -0.06 19.35 -13.49
N ASP A 372 -0.79 20.47 -13.39
CA ASP A 372 -0.32 21.72 -12.79
C ASP A 372 -0.14 21.65 -11.26
N PHE A 373 -0.68 20.61 -10.59
CA PHE A 373 -0.39 20.31 -9.19
C PHE A 373 0.90 19.51 -9.01
N LYS A 374 1.49 18.97 -10.08
CA LYS A 374 2.75 18.24 -9.97
C LYS A 374 3.83 19.19 -9.52
N ILE A 375 4.41 18.87 -8.37
CA ILE A 375 5.63 19.52 -7.93
C ILE A 375 6.75 18.85 -8.72
N THR A 376 7.41 19.62 -9.56
CA THR A 376 8.74 19.23 -10.00
C THR A 376 9.62 19.42 -8.78
N LEU A 377 9.77 18.37 -7.97
CA LEU A 377 10.96 18.23 -7.18
C LEU A 377 12.07 18.28 -8.23
N LYS A 378 12.80 19.40 -8.33
CA LYS A 378 14.08 19.39 -9.04
C LYS A 378 14.76 18.15 -8.49
N ASN A 379 14.92 17.15 -9.36
CA ASN A 379 15.34 15.81 -8.98
C ASN A 379 16.36 15.91 -7.84
N GLU A 380 16.31 14.99 -6.88
CA GLU A 380 17.47 14.70 -6.03
C GLU A 380 18.71 14.27 -6.86
N SER A 381 18.76 14.53 -8.18
CA SER A 381 19.99 14.79 -8.90
C SER A 381 20.63 16.04 -8.32
N GLN A 382 21.48 15.84 -7.31
CA GLN A 382 22.78 16.49 -7.16
C GLN A 382 22.92 17.80 -7.97
N GLU A 383 22.19 18.87 -7.63
CA GLU A 383 22.83 20.17 -7.84
C GLU A 383 24.01 20.13 -6.85
N PRO A 384 25.26 20.15 -7.31
CA PRO A 384 26.40 20.12 -6.41
C PRO A 384 26.20 21.24 -5.42
N PHE A 385 26.38 20.94 -4.13
CA PHE A 385 26.26 21.92 -3.06
C PHE A 385 26.98 23.21 -3.50
N SER A 386 26.20 24.27 -3.70
CA SER A 386 26.70 25.57 -4.14
C SER A 386 26.61 26.51 -2.95
N PHE A 387 27.74 26.70 -2.28
CA PHE A 387 27.84 27.71 -1.23
C PHE A 387 27.51 29.08 -1.82
N SER A 388 26.41 29.67 -1.37
CA SER A 388 26.01 31.03 -1.73
C SER A 388 26.19 31.88 -0.47
N PRO A 389 27.21 32.74 -0.41
CA PRO A 389 27.34 33.67 0.70
C PRO A 389 26.16 34.63 0.69
N ASP A 390 25.77 35.11 1.86
CA ASP A 390 24.82 36.22 1.95
C ASP A 390 25.32 37.39 1.10
N LYS A 391 24.43 38.00 0.34
CA LYS A 391 24.74 39.29 -0.29
C LYS A 391 24.83 40.29 0.85
N ASP A 392 25.91 41.08 0.88
CA ASP A 392 26.08 42.20 1.82
C ASP A 392 24.91 43.19 1.71
N ASP A 393 23.80 42.90 2.39
CA ASP A 393 22.75 43.87 2.68
C ASP A 393 23.25 44.69 3.88
N LEU A 394 24.03 45.73 3.58
CA LEU A 394 24.57 46.71 4.53
C LEU A 394 23.48 47.56 5.23
N ASN A 395 22.25 47.05 5.42
CA ASN A 395 21.14 47.78 6.03
C ASN A 395 20.15 46.89 6.80
N THR A 396 20.61 45.83 7.47
CA THR A 396 19.82 45.23 8.55
C THR A 396 20.39 45.67 9.89
N GLU A 397 19.66 46.56 10.59
CA GLU A 397 19.78 46.69 12.04
C GLU A 397 19.43 45.33 12.67
N GLU A 398 20.43 44.46 12.78
CA GLU A 398 20.33 43.25 13.58
C GLU A 398 20.24 43.66 15.04
N SER A 399 19.02 43.69 15.58
CA SER A 399 18.81 43.79 17.01
C SER A 399 19.53 42.62 17.70
N GLU A 400 20.54 42.90 18.54
CA GLU A 400 21.33 41.93 19.32
C GLU A 400 20.54 41.11 20.36
N GLY A 401 19.20 41.09 20.28
CA GLY A 401 18.33 40.35 21.18
C GLY A 401 17.78 39.07 20.56
N VAL A 402 17.65 38.01 21.37
CA VAL A 402 16.86 36.81 21.02
C VAL A 402 15.44 37.27 20.69
N LYS A 403 15.09 37.34 19.39
CA LYS A 403 13.73 37.67 18.96
C LYS A 403 12.79 36.59 19.50
N ARG A 404 11.80 36.99 20.29
CA ARG A 404 10.66 36.13 20.64
C ARG A 404 9.78 35.97 19.41
N THR A 405 10.19 35.15 18.45
CA THR A 405 9.32 34.75 17.35
C THR A 405 8.13 33.99 17.94
N GLN A 406 6.91 34.30 17.49
CA GLN A 406 5.76 33.45 17.73
C GLN A 406 6.14 32.03 17.26
N HIS A 407 6.07 31.02 18.15
CA HIS A 407 6.44 29.65 17.81
C HIS A 407 5.64 29.17 16.59
N LYS A 408 6.26 29.19 15.40
CA LYS A 408 5.75 28.50 14.21
C LYS A 408 5.92 27.00 14.49
N ARG A 409 4.82 26.24 14.54
CA ARG A 409 4.85 24.79 14.73
C ARG A 409 4.71 24.11 13.40
N GLU A 410 5.79 24.02 12.64
CA GLU A 410 5.80 23.36 11.32
C GLU A 410 5.46 21.87 11.45
N PRO A 411 4.84 21.28 10.41
CA PRO A 411 4.60 19.84 10.41
C PRO A 411 5.93 19.09 10.40
N LYS A 412 6.00 18.01 11.19
CA LYS A 412 7.16 17.12 11.27
C LYS A 412 6.74 15.66 11.29
N THR A 413 7.65 14.77 10.91
CA THR A 413 7.47 13.33 11.07
C THR A 413 7.55 12.97 12.56
N ILE A 414 6.80 11.95 12.97
CA ILE A 414 6.76 11.46 14.35
C ILE A 414 6.97 9.95 14.34
N GLU A 415 7.71 9.46 15.34
CA GLU A 415 7.90 8.02 15.54
C GLU A 415 6.62 7.35 16.01
N ILE A 416 6.30 6.19 15.43
CA ILE A 416 5.13 5.41 15.84
C ILE A 416 5.53 4.49 17.01
N THR A 417 5.40 4.98 18.24
CA THR A 417 5.86 4.31 19.48
C THR A 417 5.33 2.89 19.67
N TYR A 418 4.07 2.62 19.29
CA TYR A 418 3.50 1.28 19.41
C TYR A 418 4.11 0.29 18.43
N LEU A 419 4.39 0.74 17.20
CA LEU A 419 5.09 -0.07 16.22
C LEU A 419 6.50 -0.39 16.68
N HIS A 420 7.22 0.59 17.26
CA HIS A 420 8.54 0.37 17.85
C HIS A 420 8.50 -0.76 18.88
N LYS A 421 7.60 -0.69 19.86
CA LYS A 421 7.45 -1.71 20.92
C LYS A 421 7.15 -3.09 20.35
N ALA A 422 6.29 -3.15 19.33
CA ALA A 422 5.91 -4.40 18.69
C ALA A 422 7.09 -5.04 17.93
N ILE A 423 7.85 -4.23 17.18
CA ILE A 423 9.07 -4.67 16.48
C ILE A 423 10.13 -5.10 17.49
N SER A 424 10.43 -4.30 18.51
CA SER A 424 11.43 -4.63 19.55
C SER A 424 11.16 -6.00 20.18
N LYS A 425 9.91 -6.27 20.57
CA LYS A 425 9.51 -7.54 21.16
C LYS A 425 9.70 -8.73 20.21
N GLN A 426 9.25 -8.61 18.96
CA GLN A 426 9.31 -9.70 17.98
C GLN A 426 10.74 -9.96 17.49
N LEU A 427 11.47 -8.89 17.17
CA LEU A 427 12.85 -8.98 16.76
C LEU A 427 13.72 -9.59 17.85
N THR A 428 13.52 -9.21 19.11
CA THR A 428 14.26 -9.80 20.25
C THR A 428 14.09 -11.32 20.29
N LYS A 429 12.89 -11.83 20.00
CA LYS A 429 12.62 -13.28 19.94
C LYS A 429 13.42 -13.93 18.81
N ILE A 430 13.37 -13.39 17.60
CA ILE A 430 14.10 -13.92 16.43
C ILE A 430 15.61 -13.90 16.66
N LEU A 431 16.15 -12.81 17.20
CA LEU A 431 17.58 -12.70 17.48
C LEU A 431 18.00 -13.70 18.57
N LYS A 432 17.18 -13.94 19.60
CA LYS A 432 17.44 -14.96 20.62
C LYS A 432 17.44 -16.38 20.06
N GLU A 433 16.57 -16.67 19.09
CA GLU A 433 16.56 -17.95 18.38
C GLU A 433 17.82 -18.11 17.53
N LYS A 434 18.29 -17.03 16.88
CA LYS A 434 19.49 -17.04 16.02
C LYS A 434 20.82 -17.10 16.79
N TYR A 435 20.97 -16.30 17.85
CA TYR A 435 22.25 -16.12 18.56
C TYR A 435 22.30 -16.80 19.93
N GLY A 436 21.14 -17.22 20.46
CA GLY A 436 21.01 -17.82 21.78
C GLY A 436 20.42 -16.86 22.83
N GLN A 437 19.64 -17.42 23.77
CA GLN A 437 18.85 -16.67 24.74
C GLN A 437 19.66 -15.74 25.65
N LEU A 438 20.89 -16.14 26.01
CA LEU A 438 21.78 -15.38 26.90
C LEU A 438 22.62 -14.33 26.18
N ARG A 439 22.57 -14.31 24.83
CA ARG A 439 23.39 -13.45 23.98
C ARG A 439 22.64 -12.25 23.42
N VAL A 440 21.37 -12.08 23.79
CA VAL A 440 20.52 -11.01 23.27
C VAL A 440 19.75 -10.38 24.41
N LYS A 441 19.85 -9.06 24.52
CA LYS A 441 19.15 -8.29 25.54
C LYS A 441 18.56 -7.03 24.92
N ALA A 442 17.25 -6.90 25.02
CA ALA A 442 16.54 -5.66 24.72
C ALA A 442 16.72 -4.65 25.86
N GLU A 443 16.57 -3.36 25.56
CA GLU A 443 16.59 -2.26 26.54
C GLU A 443 17.87 -2.29 27.39
N HIS A 444 19.02 -2.56 26.75
CA HIS A 444 20.28 -2.70 27.43
C HIS A 444 20.79 -1.32 27.87
N PRO A 445 21.12 -1.10 29.16
CA PRO A 445 21.72 0.16 29.59
C PRO A 445 22.97 0.49 28.78
N SER A 446 23.04 1.68 28.21
CA SER A 446 24.18 2.12 27.39
C SER A 446 25.44 2.42 28.22
N GLY A 447 25.26 2.62 29.55
CA GLY A 447 26.31 3.15 30.43
C GLY A 447 26.37 4.67 30.47
N ILE A 448 25.57 5.37 29.67
CA ILE A 448 25.48 6.83 29.60
C ILE A 448 24.10 7.27 30.11
N GLY A 449 24.07 7.89 31.29
CA GLY A 449 22.83 8.41 31.88
C GLY A 449 21.74 7.34 32.00
N ALA A 450 20.52 7.70 31.59
CA ALA A 450 19.36 6.81 31.56
C ALA A 450 19.13 6.15 30.19
N ASN A 451 20.05 6.35 29.23
CA ASN A 451 19.87 5.90 27.85
C ASN A 451 20.10 4.39 27.73
N LYS A 452 19.35 3.76 26.83
CA LYS A 452 19.40 2.32 26.59
C LYS A 452 19.50 2.06 25.09
N VAL A 453 20.31 1.08 24.74
CA VAL A 453 20.33 0.52 23.39
C VAL A 453 19.10 -0.38 23.23
N ASP A 454 18.36 -0.22 22.16
CA ASP A 454 17.10 -0.96 21.95
C ASP A 454 17.33 -2.47 22.00
N ILE A 455 18.33 -3.00 21.28
CA ILE A 455 18.76 -4.39 21.40
C ILE A 455 20.28 -4.51 21.27
N VAL A 456 20.90 -5.25 22.19
CA VAL A 456 22.31 -5.66 22.11
C VAL A 456 22.39 -7.15 21.83
N VAL A 457 23.23 -7.53 20.87
CA VAL A 457 23.57 -8.92 20.54
C VAL A 457 25.06 -9.15 20.75
N ASP A 458 25.40 -10.22 21.46
CA ASP A 458 26.77 -10.72 21.61
C ASP A 458 27.00 -11.88 20.63
N SER A 459 27.63 -11.59 19.50
CA SER A 459 27.94 -12.56 18.45
C SER A 459 29.38 -13.06 18.59
N GLU A 460 29.58 -14.37 18.66
CA GLU A 460 30.93 -14.97 18.68
C GLU A 460 31.78 -14.58 17.46
N LYS A 461 31.13 -14.37 16.31
CA LYS A 461 31.81 -14.08 15.04
C LYS A 461 31.94 -12.57 14.78
N GLU A 462 30.89 -11.82 15.08
CA GLU A 462 30.77 -10.40 14.71
C GLU A 462 31.06 -9.45 15.88
N GLY A 463 31.23 -9.97 17.10
CA GLY A 463 31.34 -9.18 18.33
C GLY A 463 30.01 -8.60 18.79
N LEU A 464 30.06 -7.54 19.59
CA LEU A 464 28.88 -6.82 20.05
C LEU A 464 28.23 -6.05 18.90
N ILE A 465 26.93 -6.26 18.70
CA ILE A 465 26.10 -5.60 17.69
C ILE A 465 25.03 -4.80 18.43
N PHE A 466 24.96 -3.50 18.15
CA PHE A 466 23.91 -2.63 18.66
C PHE A 466 22.85 -2.44 17.58
N TYR A 467 21.60 -2.69 17.92
CA TYR A 467 20.45 -2.40 17.09
C TYR A 467 19.72 -1.19 17.68
N GLU A 468 19.39 -0.24 16.81
CA GLU A 468 18.55 0.91 17.11
C GLU A 468 17.32 0.88 16.21
N ILE A 469 16.15 0.86 16.82
CA ILE A 469 14.86 0.73 16.17
C ILE A 469 14.23 2.11 16.02
N LYS A 470 13.79 2.44 14.81
CA LYS A 470 13.06 3.69 14.53
C LYS A 470 11.89 3.43 13.59
N THR A 471 10.71 3.88 14.01
CA THR A 471 9.44 3.60 13.33
C THR A 471 8.73 4.84 12.79
N TYR A 472 9.49 5.73 12.15
CA TYR A 472 8.93 6.86 11.40
C TYR A 472 8.38 6.38 10.06
N ASN A 473 7.33 7.02 9.53
CA ASN A 473 6.82 6.69 8.20
C ASN A 473 7.82 6.97 7.06
N ALA A 474 8.76 7.89 7.27
CA ALA A 474 9.85 8.18 6.34
C ALA A 474 11.15 7.51 6.81
N VAL A 475 11.76 6.70 5.93
CA VAL A 475 13.00 5.97 6.24
C VAL A 475 14.18 6.91 6.52
N LYS A 476 14.27 8.05 5.83
CA LYS A 476 15.32 9.06 6.03
C LYS A 476 15.29 9.62 7.46
N SER A 477 14.09 9.91 8.02
CA SER A 477 13.92 10.31 9.43
C SER A 477 14.43 9.23 10.39
N SER A 478 14.01 7.98 10.20
CA SER A 478 14.46 6.86 11.04
C SER A 478 15.97 6.71 11.05
N ILE A 479 16.61 6.80 9.88
CA ILE A 479 18.07 6.73 9.75
C ILE A 479 18.74 7.90 10.47
N ARG A 480 18.27 9.13 10.23
CA ARG A 480 18.84 10.36 10.81
C ARG A 480 18.87 10.30 12.34
N GLU A 481 17.76 9.92 12.96
CA GLU A 481 17.64 9.84 14.42
C GLU A 481 18.44 8.68 15.01
N ALA A 482 18.46 7.52 14.34
CA ALA A 482 19.16 6.33 14.84
C ALA A 482 20.69 6.48 14.83
N ILE A 483 21.27 7.14 13.81
CA ILE A 483 22.72 7.34 13.71
C ILE A 483 23.26 8.05 14.96
N GLY A 484 22.60 9.13 15.38
CA GLY A 484 23.03 9.90 16.55
C GLY A 484 23.06 9.08 17.83
N GLN A 485 22.01 8.28 18.06
CA GLN A 485 21.90 7.42 19.24
C GLN A 485 22.94 6.29 19.23
N LEU A 486 23.08 5.59 18.11
CA LEU A 486 24.10 4.54 17.96
C LEU A 486 25.53 5.08 18.16
N PHE A 487 25.81 6.28 17.66
CA PHE A 487 27.13 6.89 17.81
C PHE A 487 27.38 7.32 19.26
N GLU A 488 26.38 7.86 19.96
CA GLU A 488 26.49 8.15 21.39
C GLU A 488 26.81 6.87 22.18
N TYR A 489 26.04 5.79 21.97
CA TYR A 489 26.22 4.54 22.73
C TYR A 489 27.56 3.85 22.45
N SER A 490 28.08 4.02 21.24
CA SER A 490 29.24 3.27 20.77
C SER A 490 30.55 3.99 20.95
N PHE A 491 30.54 5.33 20.82
CA PHE A 491 31.75 6.15 20.72
C PHE A 491 31.91 7.18 21.84
N TRP A 492 30.83 7.62 22.50
CA TRP A 492 30.92 8.65 23.53
C TRP A 492 31.41 8.09 24.88
N PRO A 493 32.31 8.79 25.61
CA PRO A 493 33.03 9.99 25.21
C PRO A 493 34.28 9.72 24.35
N ASN A 494 34.85 8.51 24.41
CA ASN A 494 35.95 8.04 23.56
C ASN A 494 36.14 6.52 23.78
N VAL A 495 35.12 5.74 23.44
CA VAL A 495 35.08 4.27 23.62
C VAL A 495 34.73 3.58 22.31
N ASP A 496 34.83 2.25 22.25
CA ASP A 496 34.44 1.44 21.09
C ASP A 496 33.60 0.25 21.56
N ASN A 497 32.37 0.53 22.03
CA ASN A 497 31.55 -0.46 22.73
C ASN A 497 30.97 -1.55 21.80
N ALA A 498 30.75 -1.24 20.52
CA ALA A 498 30.14 -2.14 19.56
C ALA A 498 31.03 -2.34 18.33
N LYS A 499 31.05 -3.56 17.79
CA LYS A 499 31.73 -3.91 16.55
C LYS A 499 30.87 -3.66 15.32
N GLN A 500 29.55 -3.61 15.48
CA GLN A 500 28.63 -3.29 14.41
C GLN A 500 27.44 -2.49 14.94
N LEU A 501 26.96 -1.57 14.10
CA LEU A 501 25.82 -0.71 14.37
C LEU A 501 24.74 -1.01 13.34
N VAL A 502 23.54 -1.37 13.79
CA VAL A 502 22.44 -1.74 12.90
C VAL A 502 21.28 -0.79 13.16
N ILE A 503 20.89 -0.05 12.12
CA ILE A 503 19.66 0.72 12.11
C ILE A 503 18.55 -0.19 11.61
N LEU A 504 17.51 -0.35 12.42
CA LEU A 504 16.35 -1.17 12.13
C LEU A 504 15.09 -0.32 11.97
N THR A 505 14.37 -0.49 10.86
CA THR A 505 13.08 0.16 10.63
C THR A 505 11.99 -0.87 10.32
N GLN A 506 10.75 -0.42 10.21
CA GLN A 506 9.74 -1.16 9.44
C GLN A 506 10.12 -1.20 7.96
N LYS A 507 9.46 -2.08 7.19
CA LYS A 507 9.65 -2.16 5.74
C LYS A 507 9.13 -0.91 5.04
N HIS A 508 9.97 -0.28 4.22
CA HIS A 508 9.65 0.86 3.36
C HIS A 508 9.85 0.50 1.88
N ASN A 509 9.39 1.36 0.96
CA ASN A 509 9.52 1.15 -0.48
C ASN A 509 10.92 1.51 -1.02
N ASP A 510 11.62 2.47 -0.43
CA ASP A 510 12.83 3.10 -1.00
C ASP A 510 14.14 2.35 -0.69
N LEU A 511 14.12 1.02 -0.77
CA LEU A 511 15.23 0.19 -0.25
C LEU A 511 16.54 0.32 -1.01
N ASP A 512 16.52 0.58 -2.32
CA ASP A 512 17.74 0.60 -3.14
C ASP A 512 18.59 1.85 -2.93
N GLU A 513 17.95 3.01 -2.71
CA GLU A 513 18.66 4.24 -2.31
C GLU A 513 19.30 4.08 -0.93
N VAL A 514 18.59 3.44 0.01
CA VAL A 514 19.12 3.18 1.35
C VAL A 514 20.35 2.26 1.29
N LYS A 515 20.32 1.17 0.51
CA LYS A 515 21.49 0.28 0.33
C LYS A 515 22.70 1.04 -0.22
N THR A 516 22.46 1.92 -1.20
CA THR A 516 23.50 2.76 -1.80
C THR A 516 24.09 3.72 -0.77
N TYR A 517 23.24 4.36 0.03
CA TYR A 517 23.66 5.28 1.09
C TYR A 517 24.51 4.61 2.17
N PHE A 518 24.09 3.46 2.71
CA PHE A 518 24.86 2.75 3.74
C PHE A 518 26.18 2.18 3.20
N SER A 519 26.20 1.72 1.94
CA SER A 519 27.45 1.34 1.27
C SER A 519 28.42 2.51 1.18
N HIS A 520 27.92 3.69 0.80
CA HIS A 520 28.72 4.92 0.76
C HIS A 520 29.24 5.33 2.14
N LEU A 521 28.42 5.27 3.19
CA LEU A 521 28.84 5.59 4.56
C LEU A 521 29.97 4.68 5.03
N ARG A 522 29.87 3.37 4.80
CA ARG A 522 30.94 2.43 5.16
C ARG A 522 32.22 2.69 4.38
N GLU A 523 32.11 2.95 3.08
CA GLU A 523 33.28 3.25 2.23
C GLU A 523 33.99 4.55 2.66
N LYS A 524 33.23 5.61 2.95
CA LYS A 524 33.81 6.93 3.27
C LYS A 524 34.22 7.12 4.71
N LEU A 525 33.47 6.57 5.66
CA LEU A 525 33.71 6.79 7.08
C LEU A 525 34.44 5.62 7.76
N GLY A 526 34.44 4.43 7.15
CA GLY A 526 35.01 3.23 7.77
C GLY A 526 34.25 2.70 8.99
N ILE A 527 33.04 3.24 9.25
CA ILE A 527 32.21 2.85 10.39
C ILE A 527 31.38 1.62 9.98
N PRO A 528 31.35 0.53 10.77
CA PRO A 528 30.59 -0.69 10.47
C PRO A 528 29.09 -0.51 10.78
N ILE A 529 28.47 0.42 10.06
CA ILE A 529 27.04 0.74 10.15
C ILE A 529 26.26 0.07 9.03
N TYR A 530 25.12 -0.50 9.39
CA TYR A 530 24.28 -1.31 8.50
C TYR A 530 22.81 -0.96 8.66
N TYR A 531 22.03 -1.32 7.64
CA TYR A 531 20.59 -1.17 7.63
C TYR A 531 19.90 -2.52 7.56
N GLN A 532 18.80 -2.66 8.32
CA GLN A 532 17.86 -3.76 8.21
C GLN A 532 16.43 -3.21 8.34
N TRP A 533 15.48 -3.84 7.67
CA TRP A 533 14.06 -3.67 7.94
C TRP A 533 13.44 -4.94 8.52
N PHE A 534 12.35 -4.76 9.27
CA PHE A 534 11.52 -5.80 9.82
C PHE A 534 10.08 -5.70 9.28
N ASP A 535 9.58 -6.80 8.71
CA ASP A 535 8.19 -6.95 8.28
C ASP A 535 7.41 -7.62 9.41
N ILE A 536 6.56 -6.83 10.07
CA ILE A 536 5.79 -7.29 11.24
C ILE A 536 4.71 -8.31 10.88
N GLU A 537 4.18 -8.28 9.65
CA GLU A 537 3.13 -9.19 9.20
C GLU A 537 3.71 -10.56 8.85
N LYS A 538 4.81 -10.55 8.10
CA LYS A 538 5.53 -11.76 7.71
C LYS A 538 6.45 -12.28 8.83
N ASN A 539 6.62 -11.51 9.91
CA ASN A 539 7.59 -11.75 10.98
C ASN A 539 9.00 -12.03 10.41
N GLU A 540 9.38 -11.20 9.43
CA GLU A 540 10.55 -11.38 8.58
C GLU A 540 11.58 -10.28 8.87
N LEU A 541 12.81 -10.70 9.18
CA LEU A 541 13.96 -9.80 9.27
C LEU A 541 14.76 -9.90 7.98
N SER A 542 14.94 -8.77 7.31
CA SER A 542 15.75 -8.69 6.09
C SER A 542 17.23 -9.00 6.32
N GLU A 543 17.95 -9.20 5.22
CA GLU A 543 19.42 -9.22 5.25
C GLU A 543 19.99 -7.87 5.69
N LYS A 544 21.25 -7.90 6.12
CA LYS A 544 22.00 -6.73 6.60
C LYS A 544 22.65 -6.03 5.40
N TYR A 545 22.28 -4.77 5.15
CA TYR A 545 22.72 -3.97 3.99
C TYR A 545 23.75 -2.91 4.33
#